data_AF-E2ARX8-F1
#
_entry.id   AF-E2ARX8-F1
#
_cell.length_a   1.000
_cell.length_b   1.000
_cell.length_c   1.000
_cell.angle_alpha   90.00
_cell.angle_beta   90.00
_cell.angle_gamma   90.00
#
_symmetry.space_group_name_H-M   'P 1'
#
loop_
_entity.id
_entity.type
_entity.pdbx_description
1 polymer ?
#
loop_
_entity_poly.entity_id
_entity_poly.type
_entity_poly.pdbx_seq_one_letter_code
_entity_poly.pdbx_strand_id
1 'polypeptide(L)'
;MPDKTEPPSAELIQKLCGILDINTFELRSPSILDGLLLRGLYIEASLMSHDCRGNTYLTMDDNFQLTVYASVPIKQNEPILFNYTSSLLGTAERRQHLREGKYLECECSLCKDPYELQSHLSSVLCPRCKEGFVGMQDTFVIAPYERASRWQCQMCKKTYSGRLIRATLNICKTLIDKCEDFDGIDDLLKRLSRSLHTNHFLMLSLKQKLLTACRREITSLNPRRKIVQKMLDTCKEVYDVLDIVEPGISRSKGIMLYEMHLPMIILANQSYSAREISSAQLVCQLEEARVLLKKALTMLLLEPATTPEGKLAKRALEELRTLNQNISDVKSLPPEEPKYMRRVKKQHKKIK
;
A
#
# COMPACT_ATOMS: atom_id res chain seq x y z
N MET A 1 27.36 51.10 2.10
CA MET A 1 26.31 51.26 3.12
C MET A 1 25.27 50.19 2.83
N PRO A 2 25.14 49.14 3.65
CA PRO A 2 24.07 48.17 3.43
C PRO A 2 22.74 48.85 3.70
N ASP A 3 21.84 48.74 2.74
CA ASP A 3 20.48 49.24 2.79
C ASP A 3 19.82 48.68 4.06
N LYS A 4 19.44 49.56 4.99
CA LYS A 4 18.73 49.18 6.21
C LYS A 4 17.32 48.78 5.79
N THR A 5 17.17 47.56 5.31
CA THR A 5 15.87 46.94 5.10
C THR A 5 15.15 46.93 6.44
N GLU A 6 14.08 47.72 6.54
CA GLU A 6 13.20 47.69 7.70
C GLU A 6 12.76 46.23 7.94
N PRO A 7 12.67 45.81 9.21
CA PRO A 7 12.19 44.46 9.52
C PRO A 7 10.78 44.28 8.92
N PRO A 8 10.49 43.10 8.33
CA PRO A 8 9.18 42.85 7.74
C PRO A 8 8.07 43.02 8.78
N SER A 9 6.91 43.53 8.36
CA SER A 9 5.77 43.70 9.26
C SER A 9 5.31 42.37 9.83
N ALA A 10 4.75 42.38 11.04
CA ALA A 10 4.19 41.18 11.66
C ALA A 10 3.11 40.51 10.79
N GLU A 11 2.32 41.32 10.08
CA GLU A 11 1.31 40.83 9.12
C GLU A 11 1.94 40.09 7.93
N LEU A 12 3.04 40.62 7.37
CA LEU A 12 3.76 39.95 6.29
C LEU A 12 4.36 38.62 6.75
N ILE A 13 4.97 38.59 7.94
CA ILE A 13 5.52 37.36 8.53
C ILE A 13 4.39 36.32 8.70
N GLN A 14 3.27 36.70 9.31
CA GLN A 14 2.14 35.80 9.52
C GLN A 14 1.57 35.25 8.20
N LYS A 15 1.49 36.10 7.17
CA LYS A 15 1.08 35.68 5.82
C LYS A 15 2.04 34.67 5.21
N LEU A 16 3.35 34.89 5.33
CA LEU A 16 4.36 33.95 4.83
C LEU A 16 4.31 32.61 5.56
N CYS A 17 4.12 32.61 6.89
CA CYS A 17 3.92 31.37 7.65
C CYS A 17 2.70 30.60 7.13
N GLY A 18 1.56 31.26 6.94
CA GLY A 18 0.36 30.62 6.39
C GLY A 18 0.55 30.05 4.98
N ILE A 19 1.27 30.76 4.10
CA ILE A 19 1.62 30.25 2.77
C ILE A 19 2.46 28.97 2.90
N LEU A 20 3.49 28.99 3.74
CA LEU A 20 4.40 27.85 3.91
C LEU A 20 3.70 26.64 4.54
N ASP A 21 2.84 26.84 5.53
CA ASP A 21 2.13 25.73 6.18
C ASP A 21 1.19 24.97 5.24
N ILE A 22 0.57 25.68 4.29
CA ILE A 22 -0.44 25.11 3.41
C ILE A 22 0.14 24.64 2.06
N ASN A 23 1.15 25.33 1.52
CA ASN A 23 1.59 25.13 0.13
C ASN A 23 2.94 24.42 -0.01
N THR A 24 3.58 24.04 1.10
CA THR A 24 4.83 23.29 1.03
C THR A 24 4.61 21.79 0.85
N PHE A 25 5.60 21.18 0.20
CA PHE A 25 5.73 19.75 0.01
C PHE A 25 6.82 19.25 0.95
N GLU A 26 6.58 18.12 1.61
CA GLU A 26 7.61 17.43 2.37
C GLU A 26 8.66 16.90 1.40
N LEU A 27 9.92 17.31 1.61
CA LEU A 27 11.05 16.85 0.82
C LEU A 27 11.77 15.76 1.59
N ARG A 28 12.18 14.73 0.86
CA ARG A 28 13.07 13.73 1.42
C ARG A 28 14.47 14.31 1.46
N SER A 29 15.13 14.09 2.59
CA SER A 29 16.51 14.52 2.76
C SER A 29 17.44 13.72 1.84
N PRO A 30 18.32 14.37 1.06
CA PRO A 30 19.40 13.66 0.37
C PRO A 30 20.24 12.87 1.38
N SER A 31 20.93 11.82 0.94
CA SER A 31 21.69 10.88 1.78
C SER A 31 22.67 11.54 2.78
N ILE A 32 23.07 12.79 2.56
CA ILE A 32 23.99 13.58 3.41
C ILE A 32 23.28 14.23 4.60
N LEU A 33 21.95 14.40 4.53
CA LEU A 33 21.11 15.09 5.51
C LEU A 33 20.07 14.15 6.14
N ASP A 34 20.34 12.84 6.14
CA ASP A 34 19.39 11.79 6.52
C ASP A 34 18.79 12.05 7.92
N GLY A 35 17.46 12.02 8.02
CA GLY A 35 16.71 12.31 9.25
C GLY A 35 16.20 13.75 9.44
N LEU A 36 16.56 14.71 8.58
CA LEU A 36 15.96 16.06 8.60
C LEU A 36 14.65 16.12 7.79
N LEU A 37 13.61 16.71 8.38
CA LEU A 37 12.36 17.03 7.67
C LEU A 37 12.56 18.32 6.88
N LEU A 38 12.59 18.19 5.55
CA LEU A 38 12.70 19.33 4.64
C LEU A 38 11.33 19.71 4.08
N ARG A 39 11.12 20.99 3.80
CA ARG A 39 9.91 21.52 3.16
C ARG A 39 10.29 22.39 1.98
N GLY A 40 9.65 22.20 0.84
CA GLY A 40 9.88 23.00 -0.36
C GLY A 40 8.58 23.61 -0.88
N LEU A 41 8.66 24.86 -1.30
CA LEU A 41 7.56 25.56 -1.94
C LEU A 41 7.74 25.53 -3.46
N TYR A 42 6.83 24.86 -4.15
CA TYR A 42 6.82 24.75 -5.61
C TYR A 42 5.56 25.41 -6.13
N ILE A 43 5.68 26.62 -6.69
CA ILE A 43 4.54 27.48 -7.04
C ILE A 43 3.55 26.75 -7.94
N GLU A 44 4.02 26.21 -9.07
CA GLU A 44 3.14 25.51 -10.03
C GLU A 44 2.47 24.27 -9.42
N ALA A 45 3.23 23.47 -8.68
CA ALA A 45 2.70 22.26 -8.06
C ALA A 45 1.69 22.56 -6.95
N SER A 46 1.87 23.68 -6.22
CA SER A 46 0.96 24.11 -5.16
C SER A 46 -0.45 24.48 -5.65
N LEU A 47 -0.63 24.69 -6.97
CA LEU A 47 -1.94 24.96 -7.57
C LEU A 47 -2.80 23.71 -7.73
N MET A 48 -2.21 22.50 -7.70
CA MET A 48 -2.97 21.25 -7.85
C MET A 48 -3.93 21.07 -6.69
N SER A 49 -5.22 20.88 -6.96
CA SER A 49 -6.23 20.69 -5.92
C SER A 49 -6.22 19.28 -5.32
N HIS A 50 -6.87 19.11 -4.18
CA HIS A 50 -6.93 17.82 -3.50
C HIS A 50 -7.99 16.87 -4.08
N ASP A 51 -7.63 15.60 -4.25
CA ASP A 51 -8.55 14.46 -4.24
C ASP A 51 -7.88 13.27 -3.55
N CYS A 52 -8.62 12.49 -2.75
CA CYS A 52 -8.07 11.30 -2.10
C CYS A 52 -7.66 10.22 -3.11
N ARG A 53 -8.21 10.24 -4.33
CA ARG A 53 -7.85 9.43 -5.50
C ARG A 53 -7.25 10.31 -6.60
N GLY A 54 -6.20 11.07 -6.24
CA GLY A 54 -5.50 11.96 -7.17
C GLY A 54 -5.08 11.30 -8.49
N ASN A 55 -4.94 12.11 -9.53
CA ASN A 55 -4.58 11.69 -10.89
C ASN A 55 -3.13 12.03 -11.25
N THR A 56 -2.32 12.39 -10.25
CA THR A 56 -0.89 12.68 -10.39
C THR A 56 -0.01 11.78 -9.55
N TYR A 57 1.21 11.53 -10.03
CA TYR A 57 2.29 10.89 -9.32
C TYR A 57 3.47 11.87 -9.20
N LEU A 58 3.95 12.08 -7.97
CA LEU A 58 5.00 13.04 -7.65
C LEU A 58 6.29 12.32 -7.26
N THR A 59 7.41 12.82 -7.78
CA THR A 59 8.74 12.42 -7.36
C THR A 59 9.69 13.62 -7.34
N MET A 60 10.84 13.46 -6.71
CA MET A 60 11.80 14.53 -6.48
C MET A 60 13.21 13.98 -6.46
N ASP A 61 14.11 14.66 -7.17
CA ASP A 61 15.52 14.28 -7.26
C ASP A 61 16.40 14.98 -6.21
N ASP A 62 17.69 14.64 -6.21
CA ASP A 62 18.68 15.21 -5.28
C ASP A 62 18.97 16.70 -5.54
N ASN A 63 18.52 17.26 -6.67
CA ASN A 63 18.57 18.69 -6.96
C ASN A 63 17.32 19.44 -6.48
N PHE A 64 16.44 18.76 -5.72
CA PHE A 64 15.15 19.25 -5.29
C PHE A 64 14.21 19.62 -6.46
N GLN A 65 14.39 19.01 -7.63
CA GLN A 65 13.46 19.18 -8.74
C GLN A 65 12.24 18.28 -8.52
N LEU A 66 11.08 18.90 -8.26
CA LEU A 66 9.80 18.20 -8.20
C LEU A 66 9.31 17.90 -9.61
N THR A 67 9.06 16.64 -9.92
CA THR A 67 8.44 16.20 -11.17
C THR A 67 7.04 15.65 -10.91
N VAL A 68 6.07 16.14 -11.67
CA VAL A 68 4.66 15.72 -11.62
C VAL A 68 4.33 14.96 -12.89
N TYR A 69 3.97 13.69 -12.75
CA TYR A 69 3.50 12.83 -13.83
C TYR A 69 1.98 12.66 -13.72
N ALA A 70 1.28 12.53 -14.85
CA ALA A 70 -0.08 12.02 -14.83
C ALA A 70 -0.05 10.53 -14.43
N SER A 71 -0.80 10.15 -13.39
CA SER A 71 -0.90 8.74 -12.98
C SER A 71 -1.93 7.97 -13.80
N VAL A 72 -2.90 8.69 -14.37
CA VAL A 72 -3.94 8.19 -15.29
C VAL A 72 -4.06 9.13 -16.49
N PRO A 73 -4.70 8.72 -17.60
CA PRO A 73 -5.05 9.65 -18.66
C PRO A 73 -5.94 10.78 -18.14
N ILE A 74 -5.55 12.03 -18.39
CA ILE A 74 -6.31 13.24 -18.02
C ILE A 74 -6.77 13.91 -19.32
N LYS A 75 -8.08 14.10 -19.49
CA LYS A 75 -8.60 14.74 -20.71
C LYS A 75 -8.42 16.25 -20.65
N GLN A 76 -8.49 16.91 -21.80
CA GLN A 76 -8.52 18.36 -21.87
C GLN A 76 -9.64 18.92 -20.98
N ASN A 77 -9.31 19.94 -20.17
CA ASN A 77 -10.20 20.60 -19.20
C ASN A 77 -10.56 19.77 -17.95
N GLU A 78 -9.99 18.56 -17.76
CA GLU A 78 -10.08 17.87 -16.46
C GLU A 78 -9.08 18.46 -15.46
N PRO A 79 -9.43 18.54 -14.16
CA PRO A 79 -8.54 19.07 -13.15
C PRO A 79 -7.35 18.15 -12.89
N ILE A 80 -6.21 18.75 -12.55
CA ILE A 80 -5.02 18.05 -12.06
C ILE A 80 -5.13 17.98 -10.53
N LEU A 81 -5.15 16.76 -9.99
CA LEU A 81 -5.53 16.44 -8.63
C LEU A 81 -4.43 15.65 -7.92
N PHE A 82 -4.07 16.11 -6.72
CA PHE A 82 -3.05 15.49 -5.88
C PHE A 82 -3.64 15.04 -4.53
N ASN A 83 -3.19 13.88 -4.04
CA ASN A 83 -3.59 13.42 -2.71
C ASN A 83 -2.67 14.05 -1.65
N TYR A 84 -3.23 14.91 -0.80
CA TYR A 84 -2.49 15.60 0.26
C TYR A 84 -2.34 14.76 1.53
N THR A 85 -2.95 13.57 1.58
CA THR A 85 -2.94 12.68 2.74
C THR A 85 -2.38 11.31 2.37
N SER A 86 -2.24 10.43 3.36
CA SER A 86 -2.07 9.00 3.06
C SER A 86 -3.35 8.42 2.43
N SER A 87 -3.18 7.62 1.38
CA SER A 87 -4.25 6.91 0.65
C SER A 87 -4.85 5.75 1.46
N LEU A 88 -4.12 5.23 2.45
CA LEU A 88 -4.52 4.06 3.25
C LEU A 88 -5.22 4.42 4.56
N LEU A 89 -5.45 5.70 4.83
CA LEU A 89 -6.25 6.16 5.97
C LEU A 89 -7.74 6.05 5.68
N GLY A 90 -8.56 5.78 6.71
CA GLY A 90 -10.02 5.84 6.59
C GLY A 90 -10.54 7.28 6.42
N THR A 91 -11.76 7.41 5.89
CA THR A 91 -12.39 8.70 5.53
C THR A 91 -12.38 9.73 6.66
N ALA A 92 -12.69 9.31 7.90
CA ALA A 92 -12.67 10.20 9.05
C ALA A 92 -11.28 10.77 9.32
N GLU A 93 -10.24 9.94 9.23
CA GLU A 93 -8.84 10.35 9.48
C GLU A 93 -8.32 11.23 8.33
N ARG A 94 -8.64 10.92 7.07
CA ARG A 94 -8.28 11.76 5.92
C ARG A 94 -8.90 13.15 6.04
N ARG A 95 -10.20 13.24 6.32
CA ARG A 95 -10.92 14.51 6.47
C ARG A 95 -10.41 15.32 7.67
N GLN A 96 -10.13 14.66 8.79
CA GLN A 96 -9.52 15.33 9.94
C GLN A 96 -8.16 15.93 9.59
N HIS A 97 -7.27 15.16 8.96
CA HIS A 97 -5.95 15.63 8.54
C HIS A 97 -6.03 16.84 7.59
N LEU A 98 -6.96 16.80 6.64
CA LEU A 98 -7.18 17.90 5.69
C LEU A 98 -7.76 19.14 6.35
N ARG A 99 -8.68 18.99 7.31
CA ARG A 99 -9.22 20.12 8.08
C ARG A 99 -8.15 20.80 8.91
N GLU A 100 -7.34 20.00 9.61
CA GLU A 100 -6.30 20.51 10.52
C GLU A 100 -5.11 21.11 9.76
N GLY A 101 -4.65 20.45 8.69
CA GLY A 101 -3.45 20.84 7.96
C GLY A 101 -3.69 21.74 6.75
N LYS A 102 -4.87 21.68 6.14
CA LYS A 102 -5.18 22.36 4.87
C LYS A 102 -6.49 23.17 4.92
N TYR A 103 -7.19 23.20 6.05
CA TYR A 103 -8.44 23.93 6.26
C TYR A 103 -9.53 23.59 5.22
N LEU A 104 -9.56 22.34 4.75
CA LEU A 104 -10.51 21.89 3.73
C LEU A 104 -11.31 20.65 4.16
N GLU A 105 -12.53 20.54 3.66
CA GLU A 105 -13.42 19.40 3.85
C GLU A 105 -13.56 18.65 2.51
N CYS A 106 -12.96 17.47 2.38
CA CYS A 106 -12.89 16.76 1.11
C CYS A 106 -14.18 16.00 0.78
N GLU A 107 -14.81 16.32 -0.35
CA GLU A 107 -16.06 15.72 -0.83
C GLU A 107 -15.88 14.76 -2.01
N CYS A 108 -14.66 14.28 -2.25
CA CYS A 108 -14.37 13.34 -3.34
C CYS A 108 -15.21 12.06 -3.24
N SER A 109 -15.30 11.31 -4.34
CA SER A 109 -16.09 10.07 -4.41
C SER A 109 -15.73 9.04 -3.34
N LEU A 110 -14.44 8.98 -2.94
CA LEU A 110 -13.98 8.08 -1.89
C LEU A 110 -14.48 8.50 -0.49
N CYS A 111 -14.49 9.80 -0.20
CA CYS A 111 -14.98 10.33 1.09
C CYS A 111 -16.51 10.35 1.18
N LYS A 112 -17.20 10.44 0.04
CA LYS A 112 -18.66 10.45 -0.02
C LYS A 112 -19.28 9.05 0.20
N ASP A 113 -18.57 7.99 -0.18
CA ASP A 113 -19.05 6.61 -0.04
C ASP A 113 -18.76 6.05 1.38
N PRO A 114 -19.79 5.62 2.14
CA PRO A 114 -19.62 4.94 3.44
C PRO A 114 -18.70 3.72 3.44
N TYR A 115 -18.49 3.07 2.28
CA TYR A 115 -17.65 1.90 2.10
C TYR A 115 -16.42 2.17 1.22
N GLU A 116 -16.17 3.45 0.92
CA GLU A 116 -14.94 3.95 0.30
C GLU A 116 -14.63 3.23 -1.01
N LEU A 117 -15.62 3.16 -1.91
CA LEU A 117 -15.54 2.45 -3.20
C LEU A 117 -15.16 0.97 -3.04
N GLN A 118 -15.71 0.32 -2.02
CA GLN A 118 -15.41 -1.07 -1.63
C GLN A 118 -13.98 -1.29 -1.11
N SER A 119 -13.20 -0.23 -0.86
CA SER A 119 -11.91 -0.38 -0.18
C SER A 119 -12.08 -0.74 1.29
N HIS A 120 -13.22 -0.38 1.91
CA HIS A 120 -13.56 -0.73 3.29
C HIS A 120 -12.52 -0.29 4.34
N LEU A 121 -11.76 0.79 4.08
CA LEU A 121 -10.70 1.28 4.98
C LEU A 121 -11.22 1.63 6.38
N SER A 122 -12.49 2.00 6.52
CA SER A 122 -13.14 2.40 7.78
C SER A 122 -14.18 1.40 8.30
N SER A 123 -14.34 0.25 7.63
CA SER A 123 -15.44 -0.69 7.88
C SER A 123 -15.20 -1.60 9.08
N VAL A 124 -16.21 -1.67 9.97
CA VAL A 124 -16.22 -2.54 11.16
C VAL A 124 -17.18 -3.71 10.92
N LEU A 125 -16.79 -4.93 11.28
CA LEU A 125 -17.67 -6.09 11.17
C LEU A 125 -18.85 -5.94 12.14
N CYS A 126 -20.08 -6.12 11.66
CA CYS A 126 -21.27 -5.90 12.45
C CYS A 126 -21.35 -6.88 13.62
N PRO A 127 -21.35 -6.42 14.89
CA PRO A 127 -21.38 -7.33 16.02
C PRO A 127 -22.72 -8.06 16.19
N ARG A 128 -23.81 -7.58 15.54
CA ARG A 128 -25.12 -8.20 15.59
C ARG A 128 -25.25 -9.39 14.63
N CYS A 129 -24.99 -9.19 13.32
CA CYS A 129 -25.18 -10.24 12.33
C CYS A 129 -23.90 -10.99 11.95
N LYS A 130 -22.71 -10.49 12.31
CA LYS A 130 -21.39 -11.08 12.00
C LYS A 130 -21.09 -11.28 10.51
N GLU A 131 -21.95 -10.81 9.62
CA GLU A 131 -21.80 -10.91 8.17
C GLU A 131 -21.60 -9.54 7.50
N GLY A 132 -22.41 -8.54 7.88
CA GLY A 132 -22.37 -7.23 7.24
C GLY A 132 -21.32 -6.30 7.84
N PHE A 133 -20.95 -5.27 7.07
CA PHE A 133 -20.06 -4.20 7.53
C PHE A 133 -20.82 -2.95 7.95
N VAL A 134 -20.31 -2.29 8.98
CA VAL A 134 -20.81 -1.05 9.57
C VAL A 134 -19.99 0.10 9.00
N GLY A 135 -20.67 1.01 8.31
CA GLY A 135 -20.12 2.24 7.73
C GLY A 135 -20.79 3.49 8.32
N MET A 136 -20.21 4.66 8.05
CA MET A 136 -20.80 5.94 8.46
C MET A 136 -22.11 6.20 7.72
N GLN A 137 -23.17 6.55 8.43
CA GLN A 137 -24.44 6.90 7.78
C GLN A 137 -24.36 8.26 7.08
N ASP A 138 -23.68 9.21 7.72
CA ASP A 138 -23.33 10.52 7.17
C ASP A 138 -21.81 10.64 7.22
N THR A 139 -21.17 10.68 6.06
CA THR A 139 -19.71 10.74 5.92
C THR A 139 -19.16 12.17 6.06
N PHE A 140 -20.03 13.19 6.09
CA PHE A 140 -19.65 14.60 6.17
C PHE A 140 -19.71 15.17 7.59
N VAL A 141 -20.14 14.38 8.57
CA VAL A 141 -20.15 14.79 9.98
C VAL A 141 -18.73 15.11 10.47
N ILE A 142 -18.56 16.28 11.09
CA ILE A 142 -17.25 16.77 11.58
C ILE A 142 -16.68 15.84 12.67
N ALA A 143 -17.55 15.32 13.55
CA ALA A 143 -17.20 14.46 14.67
C ALA A 143 -17.84 13.06 14.53
N PRO A 144 -17.34 12.18 13.64
CA PRO A 144 -17.98 10.89 13.29
C PRO A 144 -18.02 9.88 14.42
N TYR A 145 -17.26 10.14 15.48
CA TYR A 145 -17.05 9.25 16.60
C TYR A 145 -17.76 9.71 17.89
N GLU A 146 -18.69 10.67 17.80
CA GLU A 146 -19.51 11.12 18.94
C GLU A 146 -20.80 10.32 19.14
N ARG A 147 -21.49 10.57 20.27
CA ARG A 147 -22.73 9.86 20.62
C ARG A 147 -23.87 10.14 19.63
N ALA A 148 -23.92 11.35 19.06
CA ALA A 148 -24.94 11.74 18.09
C ALA A 148 -24.73 11.07 16.72
N SER A 149 -23.49 10.80 16.35
CA SER A 149 -23.11 10.21 15.07
C SER A 149 -23.61 8.77 14.94
N ARG A 150 -24.05 8.42 13.74
CA ARG A 150 -24.69 7.13 13.44
C ARG A 150 -23.86 6.36 12.42
N TRP A 151 -23.60 5.11 12.77
CA TRP A 151 -22.97 4.13 11.90
C TRP A 151 -23.96 3.00 11.68
N GLN A 152 -24.11 2.52 10.45
CA GLN A 152 -25.14 1.54 10.09
C GLN A 152 -24.54 0.34 9.38
N CYS A 153 -25.02 -0.85 9.74
CA CYS A 153 -24.70 -2.08 9.02
C CYS A 153 -25.40 -2.14 7.66
N GLN A 154 -24.68 -2.45 6.59
CA GLN A 154 -25.28 -2.63 5.24
C GLN A 154 -26.31 -3.76 5.17
N MET A 155 -26.11 -4.84 5.94
CA MET A 155 -26.94 -6.06 5.89
C MET A 155 -28.15 -5.95 6.81
N CYS A 156 -27.94 -5.99 8.13
CA CYS A 156 -29.05 -6.05 9.11
C CYS A 156 -29.63 -4.68 9.51
N LYS A 157 -29.13 -3.59 8.91
CA LYS A 157 -29.52 -2.19 9.15
C LYS A 157 -29.41 -1.70 10.60
N LYS A 158 -28.82 -2.49 11.50
CA LYS A 158 -28.57 -2.09 12.90
C LYS A 158 -27.65 -0.87 12.92
N THR A 159 -28.04 0.12 13.72
CA THR A 159 -27.25 1.32 13.97
C THR A 159 -26.43 1.19 15.25
N TYR A 160 -25.26 1.85 15.23
CA TYR A 160 -24.31 1.95 16.31
C TYR A 160 -23.91 3.42 16.49
N SER A 161 -23.56 3.81 17.71
CA SER A 161 -23.08 5.16 18.00
C SER A 161 -21.60 5.29 17.60
N GLY A 162 -21.20 6.50 17.20
CA GLY A 162 -19.79 6.80 16.91
C GLY A 162 -18.84 6.48 18.08
N ARG A 163 -19.30 6.67 19.33
CA ARG A 163 -18.50 6.33 20.53
C ARG A 163 -18.18 4.85 20.66
N LEU A 164 -19.11 3.97 20.27
CA LEU A 164 -18.84 2.53 20.27
C LEU A 164 -17.75 2.20 19.26
N ILE A 165 -17.84 2.76 18.05
CA ILE A 165 -16.82 2.60 17.00
C ILE A 165 -15.47 3.11 17.50
N ARG A 166 -15.42 4.31 18.08
CA ARG A 166 -14.19 4.89 18.68
C ARG A 166 -13.56 3.95 19.71
N ALA A 167 -14.37 3.41 20.62
CA ALA A 167 -13.88 2.49 21.65
C ALA A 167 -13.28 1.22 21.01
N THR A 168 -13.94 0.65 20.01
CA THR A 168 -13.41 -0.50 19.25
C THR A 168 -12.07 -0.15 18.59
N LEU A 169 -11.97 0.99 17.91
CA LEU A 169 -10.74 1.42 17.23
C LEU A 169 -9.60 1.66 18.21
N ASN A 170 -9.86 2.30 19.36
CA ASN A 170 -8.85 2.55 20.38
C ASN A 170 -8.30 1.25 20.99
N ILE A 171 -9.17 0.27 21.24
CA ILE A 171 -8.74 -1.06 21.70
C ILE A 171 -7.84 -1.72 20.64
N CYS A 172 -8.24 -1.66 19.36
CA CYS A 172 -7.46 -2.25 18.27
C CYS A 172 -6.09 -1.57 18.13
N LYS A 173 -6.03 -0.23 18.18
CA LYS A 173 -4.78 0.55 18.14
C LYS A 173 -3.83 0.12 19.27
N THR A 174 -4.30 0.09 20.52
CA THR A 174 -3.49 -0.35 21.67
C THR A 174 -2.97 -1.78 21.53
N LEU A 175 -3.76 -2.71 20.96
CA LEU A 175 -3.32 -4.08 20.71
C LEU A 175 -2.24 -4.14 19.62
N ILE A 176 -2.39 -3.36 18.55
CA ILE A 176 -1.42 -3.28 17.45
C ILE A 176 -0.10 -2.68 17.93
N ASP A 177 -0.14 -1.64 18.76
CA ASP A 177 1.05 -0.95 19.25
C ASP A 177 1.93 -1.87 20.10
N LYS A 178 1.32 -2.76 20.88
CA LYS A 178 2.00 -3.74 21.76
C LYS A 178 2.51 -4.99 21.04
N CYS A 179 2.27 -5.12 19.73
CA CYS A 179 2.57 -6.32 18.97
C CYS A 179 3.83 -6.12 18.11
N GLU A 180 4.81 -7.02 18.28
CA GLU A 180 6.16 -6.89 17.69
C GLU A 180 6.63 -8.12 16.91
N ASP A 181 6.33 -9.35 17.36
CA ASP A 181 6.83 -10.59 16.75
C ASP A 181 5.87 -11.17 15.70
N PHE A 182 6.39 -11.99 14.78
CA PHE A 182 5.62 -12.53 13.65
C PHE A 182 4.39 -13.34 14.08
N ASP A 183 4.54 -14.26 15.04
CA ASP A 183 3.45 -15.14 15.46
C ASP A 183 2.36 -14.36 16.20
N GLY A 184 2.78 -13.41 17.05
CA GLY A 184 1.89 -12.44 17.68
C GLY A 184 1.10 -11.60 16.66
N ILE A 185 1.76 -11.14 15.59
CA ILE A 185 1.12 -10.34 14.53
C ILE A 185 0.09 -11.18 13.76
N ASP A 186 0.43 -12.40 13.34
CA ASP A 186 -0.49 -13.27 12.58
C ASP A 186 -1.72 -13.66 13.41
N ASP A 187 -1.54 -13.96 14.70
CA ASP A 187 -2.65 -14.26 15.59
C ASP A 187 -3.51 -13.03 15.91
N LEU A 188 -2.89 -11.85 16.03
CA LEU A 188 -3.63 -10.61 16.20
C LEU A 188 -4.46 -10.28 14.95
N LEU A 189 -3.95 -10.48 13.73
CA LEU A 189 -4.73 -10.32 12.50
C LEU A 189 -5.97 -11.22 12.49
N LYS A 190 -5.84 -12.49 12.86
CA LYS A 190 -6.97 -13.45 12.95
C LYS A 190 -8.00 -13.04 14.01
N ARG A 191 -7.55 -12.42 15.11
CA ARG A 191 -8.45 -11.94 16.16
C ARG A 191 -9.18 -10.67 15.72
N LEU A 192 -8.47 -9.71 15.14
CA LEU A 192 -9.04 -8.42 14.73
C LEU A 192 -9.96 -8.54 13.52
N SER A 193 -9.79 -9.55 12.65
CA SER A 193 -10.74 -9.82 11.55
C SER A 193 -12.16 -10.18 12.01
N ARG A 194 -12.34 -10.52 13.29
CA ARG A 194 -13.66 -10.71 13.93
C ARG A 194 -14.36 -9.40 14.31
N SER A 195 -13.65 -8.28 14.17
CA SER A 195 -14.12 -6.94 14.54
C SER A 195 -13.99 -5.94 13.39
N LEU A 196 -13.00 -6.09 12.52
CA LEU A 196 -12.68 -5.15 11.44
C LEU A 196 -12.68 -5.85 10.08
N HIS A 197 -13.01 -5.11 9.02
CA HIS A 197 -12.77 -5.59 7.66
C HIS A 197 -11.27 -5.84 7.43
N THR A 198 -10.90 -6.84 6.62
CA THR A 198 -9.47 -7.17 6.35
C THR A 198 -8.68 -6.00 5.75
N ASN A 199 -9.37 -5.11 5.02
CA ASN A 199 -8.81 -3.89 4.43
C ASN A 199 -8.88 -2.65 5.34
N HIS A 200 -9.41 -2.78 6.56
CA HIS A 200 -9.48 -1.64 7.48
C HIS A 200 -8.08 -1.04 7.71
N PHE A 201 -7.94 0.28 7.82
CA PHE A 201 -6.62 0.94 7.89
C PHE A 201 -5.72 0.40 9.03
N LEU A 202 -6.31 0.03 10.17
CA LEU A 202 -5.62 -0.67 11.27
C LEU A 202 -5.18 -2.10 10.94
N MET A 203 -5.96 -2.83 10.13
CA MET A 203 -5.53 -4.13 9.62
C MET A 203 -4.37 -3.96 8.64
N LEU A 204 -4.41 -2.92 7.80
CA LEU A 204 -3.33 -2.60 6.88
C LEU A 204 -2.04 -2.21 7.62
N SER A 205 -2.11 -1.41 8.69
CA SER A 205 -0.92 -1.09 9.49
C SER A 205 -0.31 -2.33 10.14
N LEU A 206 -1.14 -3.26 10.62
CA LEU A 206 -0.66 -4.53 11.15
C LEU A 206 -0.09 -5.45 10.06
N LYS A 207 -0.67 -5.45 8.85
CA LYS A 207 -0.10 -6.15 7.68
C LYS A 207 1.27 -5.57 7.28
N GLN A 208 1.47 -4.25 7.37
CA GLN A 208 2.79 -3.65 7.11
C GLN A 208 3.85 -4.11 8.14
N LYS A 209 3.47 -4.24 9.42
CA LYS A 209 4.33 -4.88 10.44
C LYS A 209 4.65 -6.34 10.08
N LEU A 210 3.65 -7.10 9.66
CA LEU A 210 3.82 -8.49 9.21
C LEU A 210 4.81 -8.59 8.03
N LEU A 211 4.63 -7.78 6.99
CA LEU A 211 5.53 -7.76 5.83
C LEU A 211 6.97 -7.44 6.23
N THR A 212 7.16 -6.51 7.18
CA THR A 212 8.49 -6.18 7.72
C THR A 212 9.14 -7.38 8.41
N ALA A 213 8.37 -8.14 9.19
CA ALA A 213 8.85 -9.39 9.80
C ALA A 213 9.17 -10.46 8.75
N CYS A 214 8.31 -10.62 7.73
CA CYS A 214 8.52 -11.56 6.63
C CYS A 214 9.81 -11.28 5.84
N ARG A 215 10.11 -10.01 5.55
CA ARG A 215 11.32 -9.61 4.80
C ARG A 215 12.61 -10.10 5.48
N ARG A 216 12.66 -10.11 6.81
CA ARG A 216 13.81 -10.62 7.60
C ARG A 216 13.97 -12.13 7.45
N GLU A 217 12.86 -12.87 7.39
CA GLU A 217 12.88 -14.33 7.23
C GLU A 217 13.27 -14.75 5.81
N ILE A 218 12.78 -14.04 4.78
CA ILE A 218 13.03 -14.39 3.38
C ILE A 218 14.51 -14.28 3.00
N THR A 219 15.27 -13.42 3.67
CA THR A 219 16.73 -13.34 3.47
C THR A 219 17.52 -14.49 4.11
N SER A 220 16.85 -15.40 4.84
CA SER A 220 17.51 -16.59 5.42
C SER A 220 17.80 -17.65 4.37
N LEU A 221 18.75 -18.55 4.65
CA LEU A 221 19.15 -19.64 3.73
C LEU A 221 18.01 -20.61 3.40
N ASN A 222 17.08 -20.83 4.34
CA ASN A 222 15.96 -21.76 4.18
C ASN A 222 14.65 -21.13 4.69
N PRO A 223 14.04 -20.21 3.92
CA PRO A 223 12.82 -19.53 4.32
C PRO A 223 11.67 -20.52 4.52
N ARG A 224 11.00 -20.44 5.68
CA ARG A 224 9.84 -21.29 5.98
C ARG A 224 8.72 -21.02 4.97
N ARG A 225 8.29 -22.06 4.23
CA ARG A 225 7.23 -21.99 3.20
C ARG A 225 5.97 -21.25 3.69
N LYS A 226 5.55 -21.50 4.93
CA LYS A 226 4.40 -20.82 5.58
C LYS A 226 4.56 -19.29 5.59
N ILE A 227 5.75 -18.78 5.93
CA ILE A 227 6.02 -17.34 6.01
C ILE A 227 6.10 -16.73 4.63
N VAL A 228 6.75 -17.41 3.68
CA VAL A 228 6.84 -16.95 2.29
C VAL A 228 5.45 -16.84 1.66
N GLN A 229 4.60 -17.86 1.85
CA GLN A 229 3.20 -17.82 1.39
C GLN A 229 2.44 -16.68 2.04
N LYS A 230 2.57 -16.51 3.37
CA LYS A 230 1.90 -15.44 4.09
C LYS A 230 2.31 -14.05 3.60
N MET A 231 3.59 -13.86 3.26
CA MET A 231 4.08 -12.62 2.66
C MET A 231 3.41 -12.36 1.31
N LEU A 232 3.38 -13.37 0.42
CA LEU A 232 2.74 -13.26 -0.89
C LEU A 232 1.26 -12.88 -0.78
N ASP A 233 0.50 -13.58 0.07
CA ASP A 233 -0.92 -13.32 0.28
C ASP A 233 -1.15 -11.91 0.84
N THR A 234 -0.32 -11.49 1.80
CA THR A 234 -0.43 -10.17 2.43
C THR A 234 -0.08 -9.04 1.46
N CYS A 235 0.96 -9.19 0.63
CA CYS A 235 1.29 -8.21 -0.41
C CYS A 235 0.14 -8.05 -1.41
N LYS A 236 -0.51 -9.16 -1.79
CA LYS A 236 -1.66 -9.14 -2.69
C LYS A 236 -2.85 -8.41 -2.06
N GLU A 237 -3.19 -8.72 -0.82
CA GLU A 237 -4.29 -8.02 -0.11
C GLU A 237 -4.05 -6.50 -0.01
N VAL A 238 -2.80 -6.07 0.23
CA VAL A 238 -2.46 -4.64 0.26
C VAL A 238 -2.52 -4.03 -1.14
N TYR A 239 -2.01 -4.73 -2.16
CA TYR A 239 -2.08 -4.30 -3.55
C TYR A 239 -3.53 -4.08 -4.02
N ASP A 240 -4.43 -5.01 -3.69
CA ASP A 240 -5.84 -4.95 -4.09
C ASP A 240 -6.53 -3.70 -3.50
N VAL A 241 -6.17 -3.30 -2.28
CA VAL A 241 -6.64 -2.03 -1.69
C VAL A 241 -6.06 -0.83 -2.43
N LEU A 242 -4.74 -0.83 -2.65
CA LEU A 242 -4.06 0.25 -3.37
C LEU A 242 -4.63 0.45 -4.78
N ASP A 243 -5.06 -0.61 -5.46
CA ASP A 243 -5.64 -0.49 -6.81
C ASP A 243 -7.00 0.23 -6.81
N ILE A 244 -7.73 0.20 -5.69
CA ILE A 244 -8.95 0.97 -5.49
C ILE A 244 -8.62 2.44 -5.21
N VAL A 245 -7.71 2.69 -4.25
CA VAL A 245 -7.49 4.03 -3.67
C VAL A 245 -6.46 4.87 -4.42
N GLU A 246 -5.54 4.25 -5.16
CA GLU A 246 -4.51 4.91 -5.96
C GLU A 246 -4.65 4.50 -7.44
N PRO A 247 -5.45 5.25 -8.23
CA PRO A 247 -5.69 4.90 -9.62
C PRO A 247 -4.40 5.07 -10.46
N GLY A 248 -4.21 4.15 -11.42
CA GLY A 248 -3.10 4.25 -12.38
C GLY A 248 -1.72 3.96 -11.80
N ILE A 249 -0.74 4.81 -12.11
CA ILE A 249 0.64 4.69 -11.64
C ILE A 249 0.74 5.02 -10.15
N SER A 250 1.40 4.15 -9.38
CA SER A 250 1.61 4.35 -7.94
C SER A 250 2.93 3.75 -7.48
N ARG A 251 3.62 4.52 -6.62
CA ARG A 251 4.83 4.09 -5.89
C ARG A 251 4.54 2.84 -5.07
N SER A 252 3.50 2.90 -4.24
CA SER A 252 3.09 1.82 -3.33
C SER A 252 2.73 0.54 -4.10
N LYS A 253 2.02 0.66 -5.23
CA LYS A 253 1.71 -0.47 -6.11
C LYS A 253 2.96 -1.08 -6.72
N GLY A 254 3.89 -0.25 -7.19
CA GLY A 254 5.20 -0.69 -7.69
C GLY A 254 5.96 -1.50 -6.64
N ILE A 255 6.01 -1.02 -5.40
CA ILE A 255 6.67 -1.72 -4.29
C ILE A 255 5.98 -3.05 -3.99
N MET A 256 4.65 -3.11 -3.89
CA MET A 256 3.94 -4.38 -3.62
C MET A 256 4.17 -5.40 -4.75
N LEU A 257 4.14 -4.97 -6.01
CA LEU A 257 4.42 -5.83 -7.17
C LEU A 257 5.86 -6.37 -7.14
N TYR A 258 6.82 -5.51 -6.81
CA TYR A 258 8.20 -5.92 -6.59
C TYR A 258 8.28 -6.94 -5.45
N GLU A 259 7.67 -6.67 -4.29
CA GLU A 259 7.76 -7.57 -3.15
C GLU A 259 7.09 -8.93 -3.36
N MET A 260 6.10 -9.04 -4.25
CA MET A 260 5.46 -10.32 -4.58
C MET A 260 6.34 -11.24 -5.44
N HIS A 261 7.22 -10.70 -6.29
CA HIS A 261 7.96 -11.52 -7.26
C HIS A 261 8.90 -12.53 -6.58
N LEU A 262 9.59 -12.11 -5.51
CA LEU A 262 10.59 -12.94 -4.82
C LEU A 262 9.95 -14.13 -4.06
N PRO A 263 8.91 -13.94 -3.23
CA PRO A 263 8.14 -15.04 -2.66
C PRO A 263 7.64 -16.05 -3.70
N MET A 264 7.15 -15.58 -4.86
CA MET A 264 6.70 -16.47 -5.92
C MET A 264 7.83 -17.37 -6.45
N ILE A 265 9.00 -16.79 -6.72
CA ILE A 265 10.18 -17.54 -7.17
C ILE A 265 10.61 -18.57 -6.11
N ILE A 266 10.66 -18.17 -4.84
CA ILE A 266 11.06 -19.07 -3.74
C ILE A 266 10.08 -20.24 -3.62
N LEU A 267 8.77 -19.97 -3.61
CA LEU A 267 7.74 -21.01 -3.49
C LEU A 267 7.76 -21.98 -4.68
N ALA A 268 7.96 -21.46 -5.89
CA ALA A 268 8.07 -22.24 -7.12
C ALA A 268 9.27 -23.19 -7.07
N ASN A 269 10.45 -22.66 -6.72
CA ASN A 269 11.66 -23.47 -6.57
C ASN A 269 11.51 -24.52 -5.46
N GLN A 270 10.96 -24.16 -4.30
CA GLN A 270 10.69 -25.11 -3.21
C GLN A 270 9.77 -26.25 -3.67
N SER A 271 8.69 -25.94 -4.40
CA SER A 271 7.78 -26.96 -4.93
C SER A 271 8.43 -27.83 -6.00
N TYR A 272 9.29 -27.26 -6.85
CA TYR A 272 10.04 -28.02 -7.85
C TYR A 272 11.04 -28.98 -7.17
N SER A 273 11.83 -28.51 -6.20
CA SER A 273 12.76 -29.33 -5.42
C SER A 273 12.04 -30.44 -4.65
N ALA A 274 10.83 -30.18 -4.14
CA ALA A 274 9.97 -31.19 -3.51
C ALA A 274 9.36 -32.21 -4.51
N ARG A 275 9.51 -31.97 -5.82
CA ARG A 275 8.89 -32.71 -6.93
C ARG A 275 7.36 -32.67 -6.91
N GLU A 276 6.81 -31.56 -6.43
CA GLU A 276 5.37 -31.26 -6.44
C GLU A 276 4.91 -30.72 -7.80
N ILE A 277 5.79 -29.99 -8.48
CA ILE A 277 5.55 -29.42 -9.81
C ILE A 277 6.61 -29.93 -10.82
N SER A 278 6.24 -29.92 -12.10
CA SER A 278 7.14 -30.21 -13.23
C SER A 278 8.01 -29.00 -13.58
N SER A 279 9.05 -29.21 -14.41
CA SER A 279 9.86 -28.13 -14.98
C SER A 279 8.99 -27.12 -15.77
N ALA A 280 8.01 -27.60 -16.55
CA ALA A 280 7.09 -26.73 -17.29
C ALA A 280 6.25 -25.84 -16.36
N GLN A 281 5.79 -26.38 -15.22
CA GLN A 281 5.05 -25.60 -14.21
C GLN A 281 5.96 -24.60 -13.48
N LEU A 282 7.22 -24.96 -13.21
CA LEU A 282 8.21 -24.03 -12.67
C LEU A 282 8.40 -22.84 -13.62
N VAL A 283 8.61 -23.10 -14.92
CA VAL A 283 8.71 -22.04 -15.94
C VAL A 283 7.48 -21.14 -15.94
N CYS A 284 6.27 -21.71 -15.89
CA CYS A 284 5.02 -20.93 -15.82
C CYS A 284 5.02 -19.95 -14.63
N GLN A 285 5.37 -20.43 -13.43
CA GLN A 285 5.40 -19.61 -12.21
C GLN A 285 6.52 -18.55 -12.23
N LEU A 286 7.69 -18.87 -12.80
CA LEU A 286 8.77 -17.90 -12.97
C LEU A 286 8.39 -16.80 -13.99
N GLU A 287 7.67 -17.16 -15.05
CA GLU A 287 7.14 -16.20 -16.03
C GLU A 287 6.09 -15.28 -15.40
N GLU A 288 5.22 -15.78 -14.53
CA GLU A 288 4.27 -14.95 -13.76
C GLU A 288 5.02 -13.96 -12.84
N ALA A 289 6.04 -14.42 -12.12
CA ALA A 289 6.88 -13.54 -11.29
C ALA A 289 7.59 -12.47 -12.15
N ARG A 290 8.03 -12.83 -13.36
CA ARG A 290 8.64 -11.90 -14.33
C ARG A 290 7.65 -10.82 -14.77
N VAL A 291 6.39 -11.18 -15.02
CA VAL A 291 5.34 -10.22 -15.39
C VAL A 291 5.11 -9.21 -14.26
N LEU A 292 5.03 -9.67 -13.00
CA LEU A 292 4.90 -8.76 -11.86
C LEU A 292 6.09 -7.82 -11.73
N LEU A 293 7.33 -8.34 -11.84
CA LEU A 293 8.54 -7.53 -11.74
C LEU A 293 8.62 -6.48 -12.86
N LYS A 294 8.23 -6.83 -14.09
CA LYS A 294 8.10 -5.87 -15.19
C LYS A 294 7.06 -4.79 -14.89
N LYS A 295 5.89 -5.17 -14.37
CA LYS A 295 4.85 -4.21 -14.00
C LYS A 295 5.33 -3.27 -12.89
N ALA A 296 6.05 -3.79 -11.89
CA ALA A 296 6.68 -2.98 -10.84
C ALA A 296 7.62 -1.92 -11.43
N LEU A 297 8.49 -2.32 -12.37
CA LEU A 297 9.44 -1.43 -13.04
C LEU A 297 8.75 -0.29 -13.81
N THR A 298 7.58 -0.52 -14.43
CA THR A 298 6.84 0.55 -15.12
C THR A 298 6.42 1.70 -14.20
N MET A 299 6.34 1.45 -12.89
CA MET A 299 5.98 2.46 -11.89
C MET A 299 7.23 3.01 -11.18
N LEU A 300 8.17 2.13 -10.80
CA LEU A 300 9.34 2.50 -10.00
C LEU A 300 10.44 3.21 -10.80
N LEU A 301 10.51 3.03 -12.13
CA LEU A 301 11.51 3.72 -12.96
C LEU A 301 11.26 5.23 -13.12
N LEU A 302 10.09 5.72 -12.68
CA LEU A 302 9.84 7.16 -12.58
C LEU A 302 10.60 7.80 -11.41
N GLU A 303 11.01 7.01 -10.42
CA GLU A 303 11.73 7.50 -9.26
C GLU A 303 13.19 7.81 -9.62
N PRO A 304 13.74 8.94 -9.16
CA PRO A 304 15.15 9.25 -9.30
C PRO A 304 16.02 8.16 -8.67
N ALA A 305 17.11 7.80 -9.35
CA ALA A 305 17.96 6.66 -8.98
C ALA A 305 18.60 6.75 -7.58
N THR A 306 18.61 7.93 -6.99
CA THR A 306 19.18 8.23 -5.68
C THR A 306 18.22 7.92 -4.53
N THR A 307 16.90 7.94 -4.80
CA THR A 307 15.85 7.61 -3.85
C THR A 307 15.87 6.11 -3.48
N PRO A 308 15.30 5.70 -2.32
CA PRO A 308 15.15 4.29 -1.99
C PRO A 308 14.39 3.50 -3.06
N GLU A 309 13.34 4.08 -3.64
CA GLU A 309 12.54 3.44 -4.68
C GLU A 309 13.26 3.40 -6.04
N GLY A 310 14.08 4.39 -6.38
CA GLY A 310 14.96 4.34 -7.55
C GLY A 310 16.08 3.31 -7.40
N LYS A 311 16.67 3.18 -6.20
CA LYS A 311 17.60 2.09 -5.86
C LYS A 311 16.90 0.72 -5.96
N LEU A 312 15.64 0.65 -5.52
CA LEU A 312 14.80 -0.55 -5.68
C LEU A 312 14.57 -0.87 -7.17
N ALA A 313 14.29 0.12 -8.01
CA ALA A 313 14.14 -0.04 -9.44
C ALA A 313 15.42 -0.55 -10.12
N LYS A 314 16.59 -0.04 -9.72
CA LYS A 314 17.89 -0.54 -10.21
C LYS A 314 18.10 -2.01 -9.84
N ARG A 315 17.84 -2.38 -8.59
CA ARG A 315 17.91 -3.79 -8.15
C ARG A 315 16.93 -4.67 -8.91
N ALA A 316 15.69 -4.21 -9.10
CA ALA A 316 14.66 -4.92 -9.86
C ALA A 316 15.08 -5.17 -11.32
N LEU A 317 15.83 -4.26 -11.96
CA LEU A 317 16.40 -4.48 -13.29
C LEU A 317 17.45 -5.60 -13.31
N GLU A 318 18.31 -5.66 -12.29
CA GLU A 318 19.32 -6.72 -12.13
C GLU A 318 18.65 -8.07 -11.87
N GLU A 319 17.69 -8.12 -10.96
CA GLU A 319 16.89 -9.32 -10.65
C GLU A 319 16.09 -9.81 -11.86
N LEU A 320 15.57 -8.89 -12.70
CA LEU A 320 14.89 -9.25 -13.94
C LEU A 320 15.82 -9.95 -14.94
N ARG A 321 17.09 -9.53 -15.04
CA ARG A 321 18.08 -10.21 -15.89
C ARG A 321 18.36 -11.61 -15.38
N THR A 322 18.60 -11.75 -14.08
CA THR A 322 18.81 -13.05 -13.42
C THR A 322 17.60 -13.98 -13.61
N LEU A 323 16.39 -13.47 -13.47
CA LEU A 323 15.16 -14.23 -13.67
C LEU A 323 14.99 -14.69 -15.11
N ASN A 324 15.29 -13.84 -16.10
CA ASN A 324 15.26 -14.24 -17.52
C ASN A 324 16.25 -15.37 -17.81
N GLN A 325 17.47 -15.31 -17.24
CA GLN A 325 18.45 -16.37 -17.38
C GLN A 325 17.96 -17.67 -16.74
N ASN A 326 17.46 -17.61 -15.51
CA ASN A 326 16.91 -18.77 -14.81
C ASN A 326 15.77 -19.44 -15.62
N ILE A 327 14.85 -18.65 -16.17
CA ILE A 327 13.79 -19.16 -17.05
C ILE A 327 14.37 -19.88 -18.28
N SER A 328 15.41 -19.33 -18.90
CA SER A 328 16.09 -19.96 -20.04
C SER A 328 16.75 -21.28 -19.64
N ASP A 329 17.43 -21.31 -18.50
CA ASP A 329 18.13 -22.49 -17.99
C ASP A 329 17.14 -23.61 -17.67
N VAL A 330 16.02 -23.31 -17.01
CA VAL A 330 14.98 -24.31 -16.71
C VAL A 330 14.32 -24.84 -17.99
N LYS A 331 14.09 -23.99 -19.01
CA LYS A 331 13.57 -24.42 -20.32
C LYS A 331 14.54 -25.37 -21.05
N SER A 332 15.83 -25.32 -20.76
CA SER A 332 16.84 -26.21 -21.35
C SER A 332 16.89 -27.59 -20.68
N LEU A 333 16.28 -27.76 -19.50
CA LEU A 333 16.27 -29.03 -18.79
C LEU A 333 15.35 -30.06 -19.48
N PRO A 334 15.72 -31.34 -19.48
CA PRO A 334 14.85 -32.41 -19.95
C PRO A 334 13.57 -32.49 -19.09
N PRO A 335 12.41 -32.83 -19.69
CA PRO A 335 11.14 -32.83 -18.95
C PRO A 335 11.13 -33.90 -17.85
N GLU A 336 11.19 -33.47 -16.59
CA GLU A 336 10.99 -34.35 -15.43
C GLU A 336 9.49 -34.56 -15.12
N GLU A 337 9.04 -35.82 -15.14
CA GLU A 337 7.65 -36.18 -14.81
C GLU A 337 7.33 -36.06 -13.30
N PRO A 338 6.21 -35.41 -12.91
CA PRO A 338 5.76 -35.29 -11.52
C PRO A 338 5.58 -36.63 -10.79
N LYS A 339 5.73 -36.63 -9.45
CA LYS A 339 5.55 -37.83 -8.61
C LYS A 339 4.20 -38.53 -8.81
N TYR A 340 3.12 -37.79 -9.07
CA TYR A 340 1.78 -38.37 -9.28
C TYR A 340 1.72 -39.20 -10.58
N MET A 341 2.28 -38.70 -11.69
CA MET A 341 2.39 -39.43 -12.96
C MET A 341 3.22 -40.71 -12.81
N ARG A 342 4.31 -40.67 -12.02
CA ARG A 342 5.11 -41.87 -11.71
C ARG A 342 4.34 -42.90 -10.88
N ARG A 343 3.45 -42.47 -9.96
CA ARG A 343 2.58 -43.37 -9.19
C ARG A 343 1.51 -44.03 -10.07
N VAL A 344 0.88 -43.27 -10.96
CA VAL A 344 -0.12 -43.81 -11.91
C VAL A 344 0.51 -44.81 -12.88
N LYS A 345 1.71 -44.52 -13.41
CA LYS A 345 2.48 -45.47 -14.25
C LYS A 345 2.94 -46.72 -13.48
N LYS A 346 3.31 -46.60 -12.21
CA LYS A 346 3.65 -47.76 -11.36
C LYS A 346 2.43 -48.60 -11.00
N GLN A 347 1.24 -48.00 -10.86
CA GLN A 347 -0.01 -48.76 -10.68
C GLN A 347 -0.43 -49.48 -11.96
N HIS A 348 -0.32 -48.83 -13.13
CA HIS A 348 -0.60 -49.47 -14.42
C HIS A 348 0.37 -50.62 -14.77
N LYS A 349 1.64 -50.55 -14.35
CA LYS A 349 2.60 -51.64 -14.52
C LYS A 349 2.42 -52.82 -13.55
N LYS A 350 1.57 -52.71 -12.52
CA LYS A 350 1.22 -53.80 -11.59
C LYS A 350 -0.09 -54.53 -11.96
N ILE A 351 -0.79 -54.06 -12.99
CA ILE A 351 -2.08 -54.61 -13.47
C ILE A 351 -1.91 -55.35 -14.82
N LYS A 352 -0.68 -55.42 -15.34
CA LYS A 352 -0.27 -56.40 -16.34
C LYS A 352 0.66 -57.40 -15.67
#